data_AF-A0A925MMN0-F1
#
_entry.id   AF-A0A925MMN0-F1
#
_cell.length_a   1.000
_cell.length_b   1.000
_cell.length_c   1.000
_cell.angle_alpha   90.00
_cell.angle_beta   90.00
_cell.angle_gamma   90.00
#
_symmetry.space_group_name_H-M   'P 1'
#
loop_
_entity.id
_entity.type
_entity.pdbx_description
1 polymer ?
#
loop_
_entity_poly.entity_id
_entity_poly.type
_entity_poly.pdbx_seq_one_letter_code
_entity_poly.pdbx_strand_id
1 'polypeptide(L)'
;MRSLRGFTLVEMLVVLAIIGTLAAIIYPLSRSMIGKSREAACLTNLRSLGVGLQTYLQEHHDKMPELAAGRSSKTEDTPVLETLLLPYLETPDAFHCPADHKEFQESGSSYMWNATQNG
;
A
#
# COMPACT_ATOMS: atom_id res chain seq x y z
N MET A 1 39.98 -45.08 3.63
CA MET A 1 39.18 -44.60 2.48
C MET A 1 37.71 -44.60 2.89
N ARG A 2 37.07 -43.43 2.99
CA ARG A 2 35.65 -43.31 3.39
C ARG A 2 34.78 -43.59 2.16
N SER A 3 34.04 -44.69 2.17
CA SER A 3 32.99 -44.97 1.18
C SER A 3 31.90 -43.91 1.32
N LEU A 4 31.78 -43.05 0.31
CA LEU A 4 30.63 -42.17 0.15
C LEU A 4 29.47 -43.05 -0.36
N ARG A 5 28.47 -43.28 0.50
CA ARG A 5 27.20 -43.88 0.07
C ARG A 5 26.54 -42.92 -0.92
N GLY A 6 26.40 -43.34 -2.17
CA GLY A 6 25.66 -42.60 -3.19
C GLY A 6 24.16 -42.70 -2.95
N PHE A 7 23.45 -41.62 -3.22
CA PHE A 7 21.99 -41.57 -3.19
C PHE A 7 21.40 -42.46 -4.30
N THR A 8 20.33 -43.18 -4.03
CA THR A 8 19.61 -43.92 -5.06
C THR A 8 18.71 -42.99 -5.88
N LEU A 9 18.51 -43.31 -7.16
CA LEU A 9 17.59 -42.57 -8.03
C LEU A 9 16.16 -42.52 -7.44
N VAL A 10 15.75 -43.60 -6.78
CA VAL A 10 14.43 -43.72 -6.16
C VAL A 10 14.29 -42.75 -4.99
N GLU A 11 15.31 -42.62 -4.14
CA GLU A 11 15.27 -41.67 -3.02
C GLU A 11 15.15 -40.22 -3.50
N MET A 12 15.85 -39.84 -4.58
CA MET A 12 15.69 -38.50 -5.16
C MET A 12 14.31 -38.27 -5.78
N LEU A 13 13.73 -39.29 -6.41
CA LEU A 13 12.42 -39.19 -7.06
C LEU A 13 11.29 -38.98 -6.04
N VAL A 14 11.32 -39.72 -4.92
CA VAL A 14 10.34 -39.55 -3.84
C VAL A 14 10.44 -38.15 -3.22
N VAL A 15 11.65 -37.63 -3.01
CA VAL A 15 11.85 -36.29 -2.45
C VAL A 15 11.27 -35.21 -3.37
N LEU A 16 11.54 -35.29 -4.68
CA LEU A 16 10.97 -34.33 -5.64
C LEU A 16 9.45 -34.42 -5.72
N ALA A 17 8.87 -35.63 -5.61
CA ALA A 17 7.42 -35.80 -5.54
C ALA A 17 6.81 -35.12 -4.29
N ILE A 18 7.44 -35.29 -3.12
CA ILE A 18 6.99 -34.63 -1.89
C ILE A 18 7.13 -33.11 -1.99
N ILE A 19 8.28 -32.58 -2.44
CA ILE A 19 8.47 -31.13 -2.62
C ILE A 19 7.45 -30.56 -3.62
N GLY A 20 7.19 -31.26 -4.72
CA GLY A 20 6.22 -30.86 -5.74
C GLY A 20 4.79 -30.76 -5.19
N THR A 21 4.35 -31.74 -4.40
CA THR A 21 3.01 -31.71 -3.77
C THR A 21 2.88 -30.58 -2.75
N LEU A 22 3.90 -30.34 -1.92
CA LEU A 22 3.91 -29.22 -0.96
C LEU A 22 3.89 -27.86 -1.68
N ALA A 23 4.70 -27.69 -2.73
CA ALA A 23 4.74 -26.45 -3.51
C ALA A 23 3.41 -26.15 -4.22
N ALA A 24 2.72 -27.20 -4.73
CA ALA A 24 1.43 -27.06 -5.40
C ALA A 24 0.32 -26.51 -4.48
N ILE A 25 0.38 -26.80 -3.17
CA ILE A 25 -0.59 -26.31 -2.18
C ILE A 25 -0.27 -24.86 -1.76
N ILE A 26 1.01 -24.51 -1.64
CA ILE A 26 1.44 -23.19 -1.15
C ILE A 26 1.30 -22.11 -2.22
N TYR A 27 1.59 -22.44 -3.49
CA TYR A 27 1.54 -21.49 -4.61
C TYR A 27 0.20 -20.74 -4.78
N PRO A 28 -0.99 -21.39 -4.79
CA PRO A 28 -2.27 -20.72 -5.06
C PRO A 28 -2.69 -19.71 -3.98
N LEU A 29 -2.21 -19.85 -2.74
CA LEU A 29 -2.65 -19.02 -1.62
C LEU A 29 -2.09 -17.59 -1.67
N SER A 30 -1.00 -17.37 -2.39
CA SER A 30 -0.28 -16.08 -2.42
C SER A 30 -1.10 -14.92 -2.98
N ARG A 31 -1.90 -15.12 -4.03
CA ARG A 31 -2.51 -14.00 -4.78
C ARG A 31 -3.62 -13.28 -3.99
N SER A 32 -4.50 -14.02 -3.32
CA SER A 32 -5.59 -13.43 -2.54
C SER A 32 -5.10 -12.79 -1.23
N MET A 33 -4.04 -13.33 -0.63
CA MET A 33 -3.43 -12.76 0.58
C MET A 33 -2.71 -11.43 0.30
N ILE A 34 -2.06 -11.31 -0.85
CA ILE A 34 -1.40 -10.07 -1.28
C ILE A 34 -2.42 -8.95 -1.52
N GLY A 35 -3.59 -9.26 -2.10
CA GLY A 35 -4.67 -8.28 -2.24
C GLY A 35 -5.09 -7.70 -0.89
N LYS A 36 -5.31 -8.56 0.10
CA LYS A 36 -5.66 -8.15 1.47
C LYS A 36 -4.53 -7.39 2.17
N SER A 37 -3.27 -7.75 1.95
CA SER A 37 -2.14 -7.02 2.55
C SER A 37 -2.02 -5.60 1.98
N ARG A 38 -2.25 -5.43 0.67
CA ARG A 38 -2.30 -4.10 0.03
C ARG A 38 -3.45 -3.27 0.59
N GLU A 39 -4.64 -3.85 0.74
CA GLU A 39 -5.79 -3.16 1.35
C GLU A 39 -5.50 -2.73 2.79
N ALA A 40 -4.92 -3.62 3.60
CA ALA A 40 -4.53 -3.30 4.98
C ALA A 40 -3.49 -2.16 5.06
N ALA A 41 -2.55 -2.10 4.10
CA ALA A 41 -1.61 -1.00 3.98
C ALA A 41 -2.34 0.31 3.61
N CYS A 42 -3.25 0.30 2.62
CA CYS A 42 -4.01 1.48 2.25
C CYS A 42 -4.90 2.01 3.38
N LEU A 43 -5.47 1.12 4.20
CA LEU A 43 -6.22 1.50 5.41
C LEU A 43 -5.32 2.14 6.47
N THR A 44 -4.10 1.65 6.63
CA THR A 44 -3.12 2.22 7.56
C THR A 44 -2.74 3.64 7.13
N ASN A 45 -2.48 3.83 5.83
CA ASN A 45 -2.22 5.14 5.25
C ASN A 45 -3.38 6.12 5.50
N LEU A 46 -4.63 5.71 5.25
CA LEU A 46 -5.81 6.56 5.54
C LEU A 46 -5.92 6.96 7.02
N ARG A 47 -5.57 6.06 7.94
CA ARG A 47 -5.53 6.41 9.37
C ARG A 47 -4.48 7.46 9.66
N SER A 48 -3.28 7.33 9.09
CA SER A 48 -2.21 8.35 9.21
C SER A 48 -2.67 9.71 8.66
N LEU A 49 -3.34 9.72 7.50
CA LEU A 49 -3.93 10.94 6.94
C LEU A 49 -5.00 11.54 7.84
N GLY A 50 -5.86 10.72 8.43
CA GLY A 50 -6.89 11.16 9.38
C GLY A 50 -6.30 11.78 10.65
N VAL A 51 -5.23 11.19 11.19
CA VAL A 51 -4.50 11.77 12.33
C VAL A 51 -3.86 13.10 11.94
N GLY A 52 -3.20 13.18 10.79
CA GLY A 52 -2.62 14.44 10.29
C GLY A 52 -3.68 15.54 10.11
N LEU A 53 -4.85 15.19 9.56
CA LEU A 53 -5.98 16.12 9.43
C LEU A 53 -6.50 16.57 10.80
N GLN A 54 -6.58 15.68 11.79
CA GLN A 54 -7.00 16.05 13.14
C GLN A 54 -6.02 17.04 13.80
N THR A 55 -4.71 16.83 13.61
CA THR A 55 -3.69 17.78 14.08
C THR A 55 -3.84 19.14 13.39
N TYR A 56 -4.07 19.16 12.07
CA TYR A 56 -4.38 20.38 11.33
C TYR A 56 -5.61 21.10 11.92
N LEU A 57 -6.72 20.40 12.15
CA LEU A 57 -7.93 21.00 12.70
C LEU A 57 -7.67 21.64 14.09
N GLN A 58 -6.87 21.00 14.94
CA GLN A 58 -6.51 21.55 16.24
C GLN A 58 -5.75 22.87 16.15
N GLU A 59 -4.86 23.01 15.17
CA GLU A 59 -4.11 24.25 14.93
C GLU A 59 -4.95 25.35 14.27
N HIS A 60 -5.95 24.97 13.47
CA HIS A 60 -6.76 25.89 12.66
C HIS A 60 -8.18 26.12 13.22
N HIS A 61 -8.36 25.94 14.54
CA HIS A 61 -9.63 26.18 15.24
C HIS A 61 -10.82 25.39 14.67
N ASP A 62 -10.61 24.09 14.43
CA ASP A 62 -11.60 23.14 13.88
C ASP A 62 -12.16 23.55 12.50
N LYS A 63 -11.45 24.40 11.76
CA LYS A 63 -11.83 24.78 10.40
C LYS A 63 -11.31 23.76 9.38
N MET A 64 -12.22 23.26 8.57
CA MET A 64 -11.85 22.39 7.45
C MET A 64 -11.05 23.17 6.40
N PRO A 65 -10.06 22.53 5.77
CA PRO A 65 -9.29 23.17 4.71
C PRO A 65 -10.12 23.28 3.42
N GLU A 66 -9.98 24.41 2.73
CA GLU A 66 -10.55 24.59 1.39
C GLU A 66 -9.59 24.04 0.34
N LEU A 67 -9.84 22.81 -0.12
CA LEU A 67 -8.98 22.11 -1.08
C LEU A 67 -9.76 21.64 -2.30
N ALA A 68 -9.05 21.49 -3.42
CA ALA A 68 -9.55 20.75 -4.57
C ALA A 68 -9.65 19.26 -4.23
N ALA A 69 -10.58 18.56 -4.89
CA ALA A 69 -10.78 17.12 -4.67
C ALA A 69 -9.52 16.30 -5.00
N GLY A 70 -8.69 16.77 -5.90
CA GLY A 70 -7.45 16.14 -6.31
C GLY A 70 -6.90 16.83 -7.55
N ARG A 71 -5.75 16.36 -8.03
CA ARG A 71 -5.19 16.81 -9.30
C ARG A 71 -5.57 15.85 -10.41
N SER A 72 -5.71 16.36 -11.64
CA SER A 72 -5.78 15.51 -12.82
C SER A 72 -4.39 15.16 -13.36
N SER A 73 -3.38 15.98 -13.03
CA SER A 73 -1.97 15.79 -13.41
C SER A 73 -1.03 16.21 -12.28
N LYS A 74 0.09 15.51 -12.11
CA LYS A 74 1.17 15.89 -11.17
C LYS A 74 1.72 17.30 -11.38
N THR A 75 1.59 17.84 -12.59
CA THR A 75 2.06 19.18 -12.94
C THR A 75 1.08 20.30 -12.60
N GLU A 76 -0.09 19.95 -12.09
CA GLU A 76 -1.14 20.91 -11.77
C GLU A 76 -0.84 21.61 -10.44
N ASP A 77 -0.77 22.94 -10.46
CA ASP A 77 -0.54 23.77 -9.27
C ASP A 77 -1.87 24.08 -8.57
N THR A 78 -2.55 23.01 -8.14
CA THR A 78 -3.77 23.11 -7.33
C THR A 78 -3.49 22.68 -5.88
N PRO A 79 -4.02 23.44 -4.89
CA PRO A 79 -3.92 23.05 -3.50
C PRO A 79 -4.77 21.81 -3.26
N VAL A 80 -4.11 20.73 -2.89
CA VAL A 80 -4.72 19.43 -2.60
C VAL A 80 -4.27 18.93 -1.24
N LEU A 81 -4.88 17.83 -0.80
CA LEU A 81 -4.64 17.23 0.50
C LEU A 81 -3.16 16.95 0.76
N GLU A 82 -2.45 16.46 -0.25
CA GLU A 82 -1.01 16.15 -0.17
C GLU A 82 -0.18 17.37 0.24
N THR A 83 -0.33 18.48 -0.48
CA THR A 83 0.44 19.71 -0.23
C THR A 83 0.16 20.32 1.14
N LEU A 84 -1.04 20.13 1.67
CA LEU A 84 -1.43 20.68 2.97
C LEU A 84 -0.98 19.79 4.12
N LEU A 85 -1.18 18.48 4.01
CA LEU A 85 -0.97 17.54 5.12
C LEU A 85 0.47 17.04 5.24
N LEU A 86 1.32 17.21 4.23
CA LEU A 86 2.76 16.87 4.31
C LEU A 86 3.46 17.26 5.63
N PRO A 87 3.33 18.50 6.16
CA PRO A 87 3.96 18.87 7.44
C PRO A 87 3.35 18.18 8.67
N TYR A 88 2.15 17.62 8.55
CA TYR A 88 1.42 16.95 9.63
C TYR A 88 1.58 15.43 9.62
N LEU A 89 2.37 14.88 8.70
CA LEU A 89 2.56 13.44 8.53
C LEU A 89 3.97 13.00 8.92
N GLU A 90 4.04 11.90 9.68
CA GLU A 90 5.31 11.20 9.94
C GLU A 90 5.77 10.39 8.72
N THR A 91 4.83 9.96 7.88
CA THR A 91 5.07 9.13 6.70
C THR A 91 4.61 9.87 5.44
N PRO A 92 5.52 10.53 4.70
CA PRO A 92 5.15 11.30 3.50
C PRO A 92 4.62 10.42 2.37
N ASP A 93 5.02 9.15 2.30
CA ASP A 93 4.51 8.18 1.33
C ASP A 93 3.09 7.68 1.64
N ALA A 94 2.43 8.20 2.70
CA ALA A 94 1.05 7.84 3.04
C ALA A 94 0.04 8.23 1.97
N PHE A 95 0.41 9.05 0.98
CA PHE A 95 -0.47 9.37 -0.15
C PHE A 95 -0.52 8.28 -1.23
N HIS A 96 0.33 7.25 -1.15
CA HIS A 96 0.35 6.15 -2.11
C HIS A 96 -0.30 4.89 -1.52
N CYS A 97 -1.39 4.42 -2.13
CA CYS A 97 -1.99 3.13 -1.83
C CYS A 97 -1.34 2.04 -2.70
N PRO A 98 -0.73 0.98 -2.14
CA PRO A 98 -0.14 -0.10 -2.96
C PRO A 98 -1.14 -0.94 -3.77
N ALA A 99 -2.45 -0.74 -3.58
CA ALA A 99 -3.49 -1.30 -4.45
C ALA A 99 -3.85 -0.39 -5.63
N ASP A 100 -3.38 0.86 -5.63
CA ASP A 100 -3.52 1.81 -6.74
C ASP A 100 -2.54 1.45 -7.86
N HIS A 101 -3.01 1.54 -9.10
CA HIS A 101 -2.21 1.24 -10.29
C HIS A 101 -2.15 2.41 -11.28
N LYS A 102 -2.89 3.51 -11.06
CA LYS A 102 -3.07 4.56 -12.06
C LYS A 102 -3.13 5.94 -11.42
N GLU A 103 -3.98 6.14 -10.42
CA GLU A 103 -4.36 7.44 -9.87
C GLU A 103 -3.14 8.15 -9.26
N PHE A 104 -2.31 7.44 -8.50
CA PHE A 104 -1.06 7.98 -7.95
C PHE A 104 -0.06 8.39 -9.05
N GLN A 105 0.00 7.64 -10.15
CA GLN A 105 0.92 7.94 -11.24
C GLN A 105 0.51 9.19 -12.01
N GLU A 106 -0.80 9.43 -12.14
CA GLU A 106 -1.36 10.59 -12.84
C GLU A 106 -1.43 11.84 -11.96
N SER A 107 -1.93 11.72 -10.74
CA SER A 107 -2.25 12.87 -9.87
C SER A 107 -1.20 13.17 -8.78
N GLY A 108 -0.40 12.16 -8.40
CA GLY A 108 0.50 12.24 -7.24
C GLY A 108 -0.09 11.73 -5.93
N SER A 109 -1.39 11.40 -5.88
CA SER A 109 -2.04 10.84 -4.68
C SER A 109 -3.06 9.76 -5.06
N SER A 110 -3.10 8.67 -4.28
CA SER A 110 -4.16 7.65 -4.36
C SER A 110 -5.44 8.08 -3.64
N TYR A 111 -5.39 9.18 -2.88
CA TYR A 111 -6.47 9.63 -2.03
C TYR A 111 -6.92 11.04 -2.43
N MET A 112 -8.22 11.16 -2.69
CA MET A 112 -8.87 12.41 -3.06
C MET A 112 -9.54 13.05 -1.86
N TRP A 113 -9.50 14.38 -1.81
CA TRP A 113 -10.26 15.16 -0.85
C TRP A 113 -11.73 15.22 -1.26
N ASN A 114 -12.64 15.21 -0.28
CA ASN A 114 -14.03 15.51 -0.55
C ASN A 114 -14.27 17.02 -0.46
N ALA A 115 -14.30 17.70 -1.60
CA ALA A 115 -14.51 19.16 -1.66
C ALA A 115 -15.85 19.63 -1.08
N THR A 116 -16.83 18.73 -0.85
CA THR A 116 -18.07 19.10 -0.14
C THR A 116 -17.88 19.28 1.37
N GLN A 117 -16.71 18.91 1.90
CA GLN A 117 -16.34 19.03 3.31
C GLN A 117 -15.49 20.29 3.59
N ASN A 118 -15.39 21.21 2.63
CA ASN A 118 -14.69 22.47 2.82
C ASN A 118 -15.39 23.33 3.90
N GLY A 119 -14.61 24.14 4.61
CA GLY A 119 -15.08 25.02 5.69
C GLY A 119 -15.87 26.23 5.23
#